data_AF-A0A2D8JXZ0-F1
#
_entry.id   AF-A0A2D8JXZ0-F1
#
_cell.length_a   1.000
_cell.length_b   1.000
_cell.length_c   1.000
_cell.angle_alpha   90.00
_cell.angle_beta   90.00
_cell.angle_gamma   90.00
#
_symmetry.space_group_name_H-M   'P 1'
#
loop_
_entity.id
_entity.type
_entity.pdbx_description
1 polymer ?
#
loop_
_entity_poly.entity_id
_entity_poly.type
_entity_poly.pdbx_seq_one_letter_code
_entity_poly.pdbx_strand_id
1 'polypeptide(L)' 'MHTGLCLLRLKPEDFWSLTPVEFAAMTGAFAPAGPYPTRAGLEEMMMRYPDDARKT' A
#
# COMPACT_ATOMS: atom_id res chain seq x y z
N MET A 1 2.29 -9.23 -7.79
CA MET A 1 1.08 -9.23 -6.95
C MET A 1 1.48 -9.58 -5.52
N HIS A 2 1.60 -8.59 -4.63
CA HIS A 2 1.81 -8.82 -3.19
C HIS A 2 0.43 -8.89 -2.52
N THR A 3 -0.32 -9.96 -2.78
CA THR A 3 -1.67 -10.17 -2.23
C THR A 3 -1.89 -11.63 -1.85
N GLY A 4 -0.82 -12.32 -1.47
CA GLY A 4 -0.88 -13.72 -1.02
C GLY A 4 -1.65 -13.88 0.29
N LEU A 5 -1.99 -15.12 0.61
CA LEU A 5 -2.74 -15.56 1.81
C LEU A 5 -2.32 -14.87 3.13
N CYS A 6 -1.03 -14.55 3.29
CA CYS A 6 -0.51 -13.89 4.51
C CYS A 6 -0.92 -12.40 4.66
N LEU A 7 -1.28 -11.72 3.56
CA LEU A 7 -1.60 -10.29 3.61
C LEU A 7 -3.07 -10.04 3.95
N LEU A 8 -3.97 -10.89 3.44
CA LEU A 8 -5.40 -10.80 3.78
C LEU A 8 -5.72 -11.38 5.16
N ARG A 9 -4.82 -12.23 5.71
CA ARG A 9 -4.96 -12.88 7.03
C ARG A 9 -6.29 -13.64 7.21
N LEU A 10 -6.83 -14.14 6.11
CA LEU A 10 -8.04 -14.97 6.11
C LEU A 10 -7.70 -16.40 6.50
N LYS A 11 -8.67 -17.13 7.04
CA LYS A 11 -8.57 -18.58 7.10
C LYS A 11 -8.53 -19.13 5.66
N PRO A 12 -7.83 -20.25 5.41
CA PRO A 12 -7.75 -20.82 4.06
C PRO A 12 -9.11 -21.14 3.44
N GLU A 13 -10.07 -21.60 4.23
CA GLU A 13 -11.44 -21.92 3.79
C GLU A 13 -12.19 -20.67 3.28
N ASP A 14 -12.12 -19.57 4.03
CA ASP A 14 -12.75 -18.31 3.65
C ASP A 14 -12.14 -17.77 2.35
N PHE A 15 -10.81 -17.84 2.21
CA PHE A 15 -10.10 -17.40 1.02
C PHE A 15 -10.55 -18.17 -0.24
N TRP A 16 -10.70 -19.48 -0.16
CA TRP A 16 -11.14 -20.29 -1.30
C TRP A 16 -12.63 -20.15 -1.62
N SER A 17 -13.43 -19.65 -0.67
CA SER A 17 -14.84 -19.36 -0.91
C SER A 17 -15.08 -18.00 -1.60
N LEU A 18 -14.06 -17.12 -1.65
CA LEU A 18 -14.19 -15.79 -2.24
C LEU A 18 -14.51 -15.84 -3.73
N THR A 19 -15.43 -14.97 -4.13
CA THR A 19 -15.62 -14.65 -5.54
C THR A 19 -14.47 -13.75 -6.05
N PRO A 20 -14.21 -13.73 -7.37
CA PRO A 20 -13.19 -12.84 -7.95
C PRO A 20 -13.41 -11.35 -7.63
N VAL A 21 -14.67 -10.91 -7.50
CA VAL A 21 -15.01 -9.52 -7.17
C VAL A 21 -14.66 -9.20 -5.71
N GLU A 22 -14.98 -10.10 -4.78
CA GLU A 22 -14.63 -9.93 -3.37
C GLU A 22 -13.10 -9.94 -3.17
N PHE A 23 -12.40 -10.82 -3.88
CA PHE A 23 -10.94 -10.83 -3.89
C PHE A 23 -10.36 -9.51 -4.42
N ALA A 24 -10.89 -8.97 -5.53
CA ALA A 24 -10.46 -7.69 -6.08
C ALA A 24 -10.70 -6.53 -5.09
N ALA A 25 -11.83 -6.53 -4.39
CA ALA A 25 -12.12 -5.53 -3.37
C ALA A 25 -11.15 -5.60 -2.19
N MET A 26 -10.90 -6.79 -1.65
CA MET A 26 -9.99 -7.00 -0.52
C MET A 26 -8.53 -6.68 -0.86
N THR A 27 -8.12 -6.84 -2.12
CA THR A 27 -6.78 -6.50 -2.59
C THR A 27 -6.60 -5.03 -2.93
N GLY A 28 -7.63 -4.20 -2.74
CA GLY A 28 -7.58 -2.77 -3.03
C GLY A 28 -7.62 -2.44 -4.52
N ALA A 29 -8.05 -3.37 -5.38
CA ALA A 29 -8.11 -3.15 -6.83
C ALA A 29 -9.09 -2.04 -7.23
N PHE A 30 -10.07 -1.75 -6.38
CA PHE A 30 -11.04 -0.66 -6.56
C PHE A 30 -10.66 0.62 -5.80
N ALA A 31 -9.55 0.62 -5.04
CA ALA A 31 -9.09 1.84 -4.40
C ALA A 31 -8.64 2.84 -5.48
N PRO A 32 -8.99 4.14 -5.36
CA PRO A 32 -8.46 5.14 -6.27
C PRO A 32 -6.94 5.12 -6.19
N ALA A 33 -6.29 4.96 -7.35
CA ALA A 33 -4.84 5.04 -7.43
C ALA A 33 -4.44 6.49 -7.09
N GLY A 34 -3.89 6.70 -5.89
CA GLY A 34 -3.27 7.96 -5.53
C GLY A 34 -2.04 8.21 -6.41
N PRO A 35 -1.62 9.47 -6.58
CA PRO A 35 -0.38 9.77 -7.27
C PRO A 35 0.77 9.04 -6.57
N TYR A 36 1.56 8.29 -7.33
CA TYR A 36 2.79 7.71 -6.82
C TYR A 36 3.75 8.83 -6.42
N PRO A 37 4.54 8.65 -5.34
CA PRO A 37 5.58 9.61 -4.98
C PRO A 37 6.51 9.83 -6.18
N THR A 38 6.59 11.07 -6.64
CA THR A 38 7.55 11.43 -7.69
C THR A 38 8.91 11.67 -7.06
N ARG A 39 9.98 11.56 -7.86
CA ARG A 39 11.32 11.93 -7.40
C ARG A 39 11.35 13.37 -6.87
N ALA A 40 10.73 14.29 -7.60
CA ALA A 40 10.64 15.70 -7.22
C ALA A 40 9.88 15.90 -5.90
N GLY A 41 8.75 15.19 -5.70
CA GLY A 41 8.00 15.28 -4.44
C GLY A 41 8.78 14.72 -3.24
N LEU A 42 9.61 13.69 -3.46
CA LEU A 42 10.53 13.19 -2.44
C LEU A 42 11.64 14.20 -2.11
N GLU A 43 12.21 14.85 -3.12
CA GLU A 43 13.21 15.91 -2.94
C GLU A 43 12.64 17.10 -2.14
N GLU A 44 11.42 17.54 -2.45
CA GLU A 44 10.72 18.57 -1.70
C GLU A 44 10.53 18.17 -0.22
N MET A 45 10.16 16.92 0.02
CA MET A 45 9.98 16.41 1.39
C MET A 45 11.29 16.39 2.17
N MET A 46 12.41 16.00 1.55
CA MET A 46 13.73 16.00 2.19
C MET A 46 14.19 17.44 2.53
N MET A 47 13.90 18.41 1.67
CA MET A 47 14.19 19.83 1.96
C MET A 47 13.31 20.36 3.09
N ARG A 48 12.05 19.95 3.15
CA ARG A 48 11.09 20.44 4.15
C ARG A 48 11.31 19.83 5.54
N TYR A 49 11.81 18.60 5.61
CA TYR A 49 12.04 17.87 6.85
C TYR A 49 13.47 17.31 6.90
N PRO A 50 14.50 18.16 7.04
CA PRO A 50 15.89 17.71 7.08
C PRO A 50 16.19 16.99 8.41
N ASP A 51 16.67 15.75 8.33
CA ASP A 51 16.98 14.92 9.50
C ASP A 51 18.17 15.45 10.33
N ASP A 52 19.09 16.19 9.72
CA ASP A 52 20.25 16.76 10.41
C ASP A 52 19.92 17.99 11.28
N ALA A 53 18.75 18.61 11.13
CA ALA A 53 18.33 19.75 11.97
C ALA A 53 18.06 19.37 13.43
N ARG A 54 18.09 18.07 13.77
CA ARG A 54 17.93 17.56 15.14
C ARG A 54 19.26 17.25 15.83
N LYS A 55 20.40 17.50 15.17
CA LYS A 55 21.72 17.42 15.79
C LYS A 55 22.13 18.83 16.23
N THR A 56 22.21 18.98 17.56
CA THR A 56 22.72 20.12 18.35
C THR A 56 21.90 21.41 18.35
#